data_AF-A0A2S9FIE8-F1
#
_entry.id   AF-A0A2S9FIE8-F1
#
_cell.length_a   1.000
_cell.length_b   1.000
_cell.length_c   1.000
_cell.angle_alpha   90.00
_cell.angle_beta   90.00
_cell.angle_gamma   90.00
#
_symmetry.space_group_name_H-M   'P 1'
#
loop_
_entity.id
_entity.type
_entity.pdbx_description
1 polymer ?
#
loop_
_entity_poly.entity_id
_entity_poly.type
_entity_poly.pdbx_seq_one_letter_code
_entity_poly.pdbx_strand_id
1 'polypeptide(L)'
;MTSDSRGTTDVDKALLGSATYRSLGEQKLSPREERFEKGRRTIGLFLAPLITVVFLVLPIDIPREQQVLSAVLLGVIVLWISEAVPIPIGGLLGVAVA
;
A
#
# COMPACT_ATOMS: atom_id res chain seq x y z
N MET A 1 47.96 32.96 4.25
CA MET A 1 46.74 33.45 3.58
C MET A 1 46.63 32.72 2.25
N THR A 2 46.00 31.55 2.24
CA THR A 2 45.75 30.76 1.02
C THR A 2 44.32 30.26 1.11
N SER A 3 43.50 30.75 0.19
CA SER A 3 42.06 30.60 0.09
C SER A 3 41.66 29.16 -0.24
N ASP A 4 40.73 28.63 0.55
CA ASP A 4 40.04 27.35 0.36
C ASP A 4 39.09 27.45 -0.85
N SER A 5 39.44 26.79 -1.95
CA SER A 5 38.66 26.75 -3.20
C SER A 5 37.51 25.75 -3.06
N ARG A 6 36.35 26.26 -2.65
CA ARG A 6 35.07 25.54 -2.63
C ARG A 6 34.67 25.12 -4.04
N GLY A 7 34.85 23.85 -4.37
CA GLY A 7 34.31 23.25 -5.59
C GLY A 7 32.78 23.32 -5.56
N THR A 8 32.19 24.02 -6.54
CA THR A 8 30.74 24.08 -6.74
C THR A 8 30.22 22.67 -7.03
N THR A 9 29.38 22.14 -6.15
CA THR A 9 28.66 20.88 -6.40
C THR A 9 27.67 21.10 -7.53
N ASP A 10 27.82 20.36 -8.62
CA ASP A 10 26.89 20.35 -9.75
C ASP A 10 25.56 19.70 -9.30
N VAL A 11 24.64 20.56 -8.88
CA VAL A 11 23.32 20.19 -8.36
C VAL A 11 22.45 19.56 -9.44
N ASP A 12 22.61 19.97 -10.70
CA ASP A 12 21.83 19.42 -11.81
C ASP A 12 22.25 17.98 -12.07
N LYS A 13 23.55 17.68 -12.04
CA LYS A 13 24.05 16.30 -12.13
C LYS A 13 23.65 15.45 -10.92
N ALA A 14 23.61 16.02 -9.71
CA ALA A 14 23.19 15.30 -8.51
C ALA A 14 21.69 14.99 -8.50
N LEU A 15 20.85 15.95 -8.96
CA LEU A 15 19.40 15.81 -8.99
C LEU A 15 18.90 15.03 -10.20
N LEU A 16 19.53 15.17 -11.37
CA LEU A 16 19.13 14.51 -12.61
C LEU A 16 19.88 13.18 -12.86
N GLY A 17 21.03 12.96 -12.23
CA GLY A 17 21.85 11.75 -12.37
C GLY A 17 21.39 10.58 -11.51
N SER A 18 20.50 10.83 -10.54
CA SER A 18 19.80 9.76 -9.83
C SER A 18 18.62 9.32 -10.68
N ALA A 19 18.67 8.08 -11.15
CA ALA A 19 17.59 7.34 -11.77
C ALA A 19 16.40 7.16 -10.80
N THR A 20 15.80 8.27 -10.38
CA THR A 20 14.81 8.37 -9.29
C THR A 20 13.46 7.78 -9.67
N TYR A 21 13.31 7.33 -10.92
CA TYR A 21 12.22 6.47 -11.35
C TYR A 21 12.74 5.32 -12.21
N ARG A 22 13.72 4.54 -11.72
CA ARG A 22 13.67 3.11 -12.05
C ARG A 22 12.42 2.58 -11.35
N SER A 23 11.30 2.68 -12.07
CA SER A 23 9.98 2.22 -11.64
C SER A 23 10.15 0.88 -10.94
N LEU A 24 9.47 0.66 -9.82
CA LEU A 24 9.39 -0.67 -9.21
C LEU A 24 8.90 -1.73 -10.24
N GLY A 25 8.29 -1.31 -11.36
CA GLY A 25 7.98 -2.15 -12.52
C GLY A 25 9.16 -2.55 -13.43
N GLU A 26 10.33 -1.94 -13.30
CA GLU A 26 11.58 -2.38 -13.95
C GLU A 26 12.34 -3.43 -13.13
N GLN A 27 11.83 -3.83 -11.95
CA GLN A 27 12.39 -4.97 -11.23
C GLN A 27 12.16 -6.24 -12.05
N LYS A 28 13.26 -6.92 -12.39
CA LYS A 28 13.24 -8.15 -13.17
C LYS A 28 12.80 -9.32 -12.27
N LEU A 29 11.49 -9.44 -12.09
CA LEU A 29 10.88 -10.52 -11.30
C LEU A 29 11.08 -11.86 -12.02
N SER A 30 11.35 -12.91 -11.26
CA SER A 30 11.20 -14.27 -11.77
C SER A 30 9.72 -14.56 -12.05
N PRO A 31 9.39 -15.51 -12.94
CA PRO A 31 8.00 -15.88 -13.23
C PRO A 31 7.20 -16.32 -11.99
N ARG A 32 7.89 -16.82 -10.94
CA ARG A 32 7.26 -17.22 -9.68
C ARG A 32 6.89 -16.02 -8.82
N GLU A 33 7.77 -15.03 -8.74
CA GLU A 33 7.52 -13.80 -7.97
C GLU A 33 6.40 -12.98 -8.61
N GLU A 34 6.37 -12.86 -9.94
CA GLU A 34 5.29 -12.18 -10.65
C GLU A 34 3.93 -12.86 -10.38
N ARG A 35 3.89 -14.19 -10.39
CA ARG A 35 2.66 -14.95 -10.07
C ARG A 35 2.24 -14.78 -8.61
N PHE A 36 3.19 -14.70 -7.68
CA PHE A 36 2.93 -14.44 -6.27
C PHE A 36 2.35 -13.04 -6.07
N GLU A 37 3.00 -12.01 -6.63
CA GLU A 37 2.54 -10.62 -6.58
C GLU A 37 1.14 -10.47 -7.16
N LYS A 38 0.90 -11.03 -8.34
CA LYS A 38 -0.43 -11.04 -8.97
C LYS A 38 -1.47 -11.77 -8.12
N GLY A 39 -1.10 -12.91 -7.55
CA GLY A 39 -1.97 -13.70 -6.69
C GLY A 39 -2.38 -12.94 -5.43
N ARG A 40 -1.40 -12.37 -4.71
CA ARG A 40 -1.62 -11.58 -3.50
C ARG A 40 -2.58 -10.42 -3.76
N ARG A 41 -2.35 -9.64 -4.81
CA ARG A 41 -3.21 -8.51 -5.21
C ARG A 41 -4.63 -8.95 -5.60
N THR A 42 -4.74 -10.04 -6.37
CA THR A 42 -6.04 -10.53 -6.85
C THR A 42 -6.88 -11.09 -5.70
N ILE A 43 -6.29 -11.92 -4.84
CA ILE A 43 -6.99 -12.54 -3.71
C ILE A 43 -7.45 -11.48 -2.71
N GLY A 44 -6.65 -10.43 -2.50
CA GLY A 44 -6.99 -9.30 -1.64
C GLY A 44 -8.32 -8.63 -1.95
N LEU A 45 -8.64 -8.47 -3.25
CA LEU A 45 -9.90 -7.86 -3.69
C LEU A 45 -11.14 -8.65 -3.26
N PHE A 46 -11.01 -9.97 -3.08
CA PHE A 46 -12.11 -10.84 -2.64
C PHE A 46 -12.08 -11.09 -1.13
N LEU A 47 -10.89 -11.25 -0.54
CA LEU A 47 -10.75 -11.47 0.90
C LEU A 47 -11.20 -10.26 1.72
N ALA A 48 -10.93 -9.03 1.26
CA ALA A 48 -11.32 -7.83 1.99
C ALA A 48 -12.85 -7.74 2.22
N PRO A 49 -13.72 -7.77 1.19
CA PRO A 49 -15.17 -7.74 1.40
C PRO A 49 -15.66 -8.97 2.15
N LEU A 50 -15.07 -10.15 1.93
CA LEU A 50 -15.44 -11.36 2.66
C LEU A 50 -15.20 -11.20 4.17
N ILE A 51 -14.02 -10.75 4.57
CA ILE A 51 -13.66 -10.58 5.99
C ILE A 51 -14.52 -9.48 6.63
N THR A 52 -14.74 -8.36 5.93
CA THR A 52 -15.64 -7.30 6.41
C THR A 52 -17.05 -7.83 6.65
N VAL A 53 -17.64 -8.53 5.68
CA VAL A 53 -19.00 -9.08 5.82
C VAL A 53 -19.06 -10.13 6.93
N VAL A 54 -18.11 -11.06 6.98
CA VAL A 54 -18.06 -12.09 8.03
C VAL A 54 -17.97 -11.46 9.41
N PHE A 55 -17.13 -10.44 9.60
CA PHE A 55 -16.99 -9.75 10.89
C PHE A 55 -18.23 -8.92 11.25
N LEU A 56 -18.90 -8.31 10.27
CA LEU A 56 -20.16 -7.57 10.49
C LEU A 56 -21.30 -8.46 10.98
N VAL A 57 -21.38 -9.71 10.50
CA VAL A 57 -22.49 -10.63 10.84
C VAL A 57 -22.18 -11.55 12.02
N LEU A 58 -20.95 -11.49 12.53
CA LEU A 58 -20.53 -12.34 13.65
C LEU A 58 -21.28 -11.91 14.92
N PRO A 59 -21.87 -12.84 15.70
CA PRO A 59 -22.59 -12.49 16.92
C PRO A 59 -21.61 -12.21 18.06
N ILE A 60 -21.11 -10.98 18.13
CA ILE A 60 -20.15 -10.52 19.15
C ILE A 60 -20.87 -9.56 20.09
N ASP A 61 -20.62 -9.68 21.39
CA ASP A 61 -21.18 -8.79 22.42
C ASP A 61 -20.40 -7.47 22.52
N ILE A 62 -20.45 -6.66 21.45
CA ILE A 62 -19.86 -5.31 21.40
C ILE A 62 -20.87 -4.31 20.81
N PRO A 63 -20.73 -3.00 21.12
CA PRO A 63 -21.57 -1.98 20.50
C PRO A 63 -21.48 -2.03 18.98
N ARG A 64 -22.63 -1.91 18.30
CA ARG A 64 -22.74 -2.03 16.84
C ARG A 64 -21.76 -1.12 16.09
N GLU A 65 -21.59 0.12 16.52
CA GLU A 65 -20.68 1.08 15.90
C GLU A 65 -19.21 0.62 15.96
N GLN A 66 -18.82 -0.02 17.08
CA GLN A 66 -17.46 -0.58 17.23
C GLN A 66 -17.26 -1.77 16.31
N GLN A 67 -18.30 -2.61 16.13
CA GLN A 67 -18.25 -3.74 15.21
C GLN A 67 -18.16 -3.29 13.75
N VAL A 68 -18.93 -2.26 13.37
CA VAL A 68 -18.88 -1.69 12.01
C VAL A 68 -17.51 -1.11 11.72
N LEU A 69 -17.00 -0.24 12.60
CA LEU A 69 -15.68 0.35 12.45
C LEU A 69 -14.59 -0.72 12.34
N SER A 70 -14.65 -1.74 13.20
CA SER A 70 -13.70 -2.86 13.20
C SER A 70 -13.78 -3.67 11.90
N ALA A 71 -14.98 -3.95 11.39
CA ALA A 71 -15.16 -4.68 10.15
C ALA A 71 -14.62 -3.92 8.92
N VAL A 72 -14.86 -2.60 8.86
CA VAL A 72 -14.32 -1.75 7.81
C VAL A 72 -12.79 -1.69 7.90
N LEU A 73 -12.25 -1.47 9.09
CA LEU A 73 -10.81 -1.42 9.31
C LEU A 73 -10.12 -2.74 8.95
N LEU A 74 -10.71 -3.88 9.29
CA LEU A 74 -10.21 -5.20 8.88
C LEU A 74 -10.17 -5.33 7.37
N GLY A 75 -11.21 -4.89 6.66
CA GLY A 75 -11.23 -4.86 5.19
C GLY A 75 -10.11 -4.01 4.61
N VAL A 76 -9.90 -2.80 5.15
CA VAL A 76 -8.80 -1.90 4.73
C VAL A 76 -7.43 -2.52 5.00
N ILE A 77 -7.22 -3.16 6.15
CA ILE A 77 -5.96 -3.85 6.48
C ILE A 77 -5.69 -4.98 5.48
N VAL A 78 -6.71 -5.76 5.12
CA VAL A 78 -6.57 -6.83 4.11
C VAL A 78 -6.18 -6.25 2.76
N LEU A 79 -6.80 -5.14 2.33
CA LEU A 79 -6.45 -4.43 1.10
C LEU A 79 -4.99 -3.94 1.10
N TRP A 80 -4.48 -3.46 2.23
CA TRP A 80 -3.09 -3.02 2.36
C TRP A 80 -2.09 -4.19 2.34
N ILE A 81 -2.32 -5.24 3.14
CA ILE A 81 -1.42 -6.40 3.20
C ILE A 81 -1.34 -7.12 1.84
N SER A 82 -2.48 -7.21 1.16
CA SER A 82 -2.57 -7.82 -0.17
C SER A 82 -2.03 -6.91 -1.29
N GLU A 83 -1.76 -5.63 -0.99
CA GLU A 83 -1.44 -4.60 -1.99
C GLU A 83 -2.44 -4.55 -3.15
N ALA A 84 -3.70 -4.96 -2.90
CA ALA A 84 -4.75 -5.02 -3.91
C ALA A 84 -5.10 -3.63 -4.46
N VAL A 85 -4.94 -2.60 -3.63
CA VAL A 85 -5.10 -1.18 -4.00
C VAL A 85 -3.95 -0.34 -3.43
N PRO A 86 -3.62 0.80 -4.06
CA PRO A 86 -2.69 1.78 -3.49
C PRO A 86 -3.11 2.21 -2.08
N ILE A 87 -2.15 2.43 -1.19
CA ILE A 87 -2.37 2.83 0.21
C ILE A 87 -3.38 3.99 0.35
N PRO A 88 -3.31 5.08 -0.46
CA PRO A 88 -4.28 6.17 -0.38
C PRO A 88 -5.72 5.74 -0.69
N ILE A 89 -5.91 4.81 -1.63
CA ILE A 89 -7.24 4.30 -2.00
C ILE A 89 -7.83 3.50 -0.85
N GLY A 90 -7.03 2.67 -0.18
CA GLY A 90 -7.48 1.92 1.00
C GLY A 90 -8.00 2.83 2.12
N GLY A 91 -7.31 3.96 2.38
CA GLY A 91 -7.75 4.94 3.37
C GLY A 91 -9.07 5.63 3.00
N LEU A 92 -9.24 6.01 1.72
CA LEU A 92 -10.49 6.62 1.24
C LEU A 92 -11.68 5.65 1.28
N LEU A 93 -11.46 4.38 0.97
CA LEU A 93 -12.49 3.35 1.07
C LEU A 93 -12.95 3.16 2.51
N GLY A 94 -12.04 3.23 3.49
CA GLY A 94 -12.39 3.19 4.90
C GLY A 94 -13.39 4.28 5.30
N VAL A 95 -13.17 5.52 4.83
CA VAL A 95 -14.06 6.67 5.10
C VAL A 95 -15.38 6.54 4.36
N ALA A 96 -15.38 6.00 3.15
CA ALA A 96 -16.59 5.91 2.32
C ALA A 96 -17.59 4.83 2.80
N VAL A 97 -17.11 3.81 3.51
CA VAL A 97 -17.90 2.63 3.91
C VAL A 97 -18.27 2.64 5.39
N ALA A 98 -17.49 3.33 6.24
CA ALA A 98 -17.79 3.50 7.67
C ALA A 98 -18.97 4.44 7.90
#